data_AF-A0A7V2LNF7-F1
#
_entry.id   AF-A0A7V2LNF7-F1
#
_cell.length_a   1.000
_cell.length_b   1.000
_cell.length_c   1.000
_cell.angle_alpha   90.00
_cell.angle_beta   90.00
_cell.angle_gamma   90.00
#
_symmetry.space_group_name_H-M   'P 1'
#
loop_
_entity.id
_entity.type
_entity.pdbx_description
1 polymer ?
#
loop_
_entity_poly.entity_id
_entity_poly.type
_entity_poly.pdbx_seq_one_letter_code
_entity_poly.pdbx_strand_id
1 'polypeptide(L)'
;EVPNADFMLAHTALWDVIYEHYSYFGQHSLSRLFSDQGFRILRLDTTFGGQFLCLDAAPGPDAAPDQRRPTHPPSSAMTDAAKRFGHNSRALLAEWRGRLDEIKKAGRRAVVWGAGSKGVTFLNLLSRDGPIEFVVDINPRKQGMAIAGTGQTIIPPVFLVDYRPDIILVMNRNYAEEIADMVREMGLEPEFWFV
;
A
#
# COMPACT_ATOMS: atom_id res chain seq x y z
N GLU A 1 -2.06 16.49 3.57
CA GLU A 1 -1.85 15.26 2.78
C GLU A 1 -2.87 14.22 3.22
N VAL A 2 -3.51 13.52 2.29
CA VAL A 2 -4.53 12.47 2.55
C VAL A 2 -4.42 11.33 1.54
N PRO A 3 -4.88 10.10 1.86
CA PRO A 3 -4.90 8.99 0.89
C PRO A 3 -5.68 9.33 -0.38
N ASN A 4 -5.13 8.96 -1.53
CA ASN A 4 -5.70 9.22 -2.85
C ASN A 4 -6.62 8.06 -3.29
N ALA A 5 -7.94 8.28 -3.25
CA ALA A 5 -8.94 7.33 -3.72
C ALA A 5 -8.79 7.00 -5.21
N ASP A 6 -8.44 8.00 -6.04
CA ASP A 6 -8.33 7.82 -7.48
C ASP A 6 -7.20 6.84 -7.82
N PHE A 7 -6.06 6.98 -7.14
CA PHE A 7 -4.94 6.04 -7.26
C PHE A 7 -5.31 4.65 -6.76
N MET A 8 -5.90 4.56 -5.57
CA MET A 8 -6.24 3.30 -4.92
C MET A 8 -7.20 2.46 -5.77
N LEU A 9 -8.23 3.11 -6.31
CA LEU A 9 -9.22 2.45 -7.16
C LEU A 9 -8.64 2.05 -8.52
N ALA A 10 -7.81 2.91 -9.13
CA ALA A 10 -7.22 2.63 -10.44
C ALA A 10 -6.21 1.48 -10.41
N HIS A 11 -5.41 1.38 -9.34
CA HIS A 11 -4.33 0.39 -9.23
C HIS A 11 -4.70 -0.83 -8.40
N THR A 12 -5.93 -0.92 -7.89
CA THR A 12 -6.33 -1.95 -6.93
C THR A 12 -5.34 -2.02 -5.76
N ALA A 13 -5.03 -0.87 -5.16
CA ALA A 13 -4.10 -0.76 -4.03
C ALA A 13 -4.75 -1.26 -2.72
N LEU A 14 -5.17 -2.53 -2.73
CA LEU A 14 -5.93 -3.17 -1.66
C LEU A 14 -5.17 -3.15 -0.32
N TRP A 15 -3.84 -3.27 -0.37
CA TRP A 15 -2.98 -3.31 0.79
C TRP A 15 -2.98 -2.00 1.59
N ASP A 16 -3.42 -0.90 0.97
CA ASP A 16 -3.56 0.42 1.57
C ASP A 16 -4.92 0.67 2.24
N VAL A 17 -5.83 -0.31 2.19
CA VAL A 17 -7.12 -0.29 2.86
C VAL A 17 -6.94 -0.70 4.32
N ILE A 18 -6.76 0.29 5.20
CA ILE A 18 -6.42 0.09 6.63
C ILE A 18 -7.26 0.99 7.54
N TYR A 19 -7.34 0.63 8.82
CA TYR A 19 -8.19 1.34 9.78
C TYR A 19 -7.72 2.77 10.09
N GLU A 20 -6.41 3.07 9.97
CA GLU A 20 -5.88 4.43 10.12
C GLU A 20 -6.27 5.35 8.95
N HIS A 21 -6.56 4.78 7.79
CA HIS A 21 -7.03 5.51 6.62
C HIS A 21 -8.55 5.58 6.61
N TYR A 22 -9.12 6.37 7.52
CA TYR A 22 -10.57 6.50 7.66
C TYR A 22 -11.26 7.11 6.44
N SER A 23 -10.57 7.94 5.66
CA SER A 23 -11.14 8.63 4.50
C SER A 23 -10.18 8.58 3.31
N TYR A 24 -10.73 8.18 2.17
CA TYR A 24 -10.05 8.21 0.87
C TYR A 24 -10.67 9.31 0.04
N PHE A 25 -9.90 10.37 -0.20
CA PHE A 25 -10.36 11.48 -1.03
C PHE A 25 -9.89 11.29 -2.47
N GLY A 26 -10.79 11.54 -3.42
CA GLY A 26 -10.38 11.82 -4.80
C GLY A 26 -10.11 13.31 -4.95
N GLN A 27 -9.47 13.71 -6.05
CA GLN A 27 -9.18 15.13 -6.31
C GLN A 27 -10.46 15.99 -6.28
N HIS A 28 -11.55 15.45 -6.83
CA HIS A 28 -12.86 16.08 -6.84
C HIS A 28 -13.42 16.28 -5.44
N SER A 29 -13.51 15.21 -4.64
CA SER A 29 -14.13 15.28 -3.32
C SER A 29 -13.32 16.13 -2.34
N LEU A 30 -11.99 16.09 -2.43
CA LEU A 30 -11.12 16.95 -1.62
C LEU A 30 -11.29 18.42 -2.00
N SER A 31 -11.27 18.74 -3.29
CA SER A 31 -11.48 20.11 -3.76
C SER A 31 -12.84 20.65 -3.34
N ARG A 32 -13.88 19.83 -3.52
CA ARG A 32 -15.24 20.19 -3.15
C ARG A 32 -15.39 20.47 -1.66
N LEU A 33 -14.77 19.65 -0.81
CA LEU A 33 -14.78 19.85 0.64
C LEU A 33 -14.23 21.23 1.02
N PHE A 34 -13.06 21.61 0.50
CA PHE A 34 -12.45 22.90 0.84
C PHE A 34 -13.26 24.08 0.28
N SER A 35 -13.69 24.02 -0.98
CA SER A 35 -14.49 25.08 -1.59
C SER A 35 -15.83 25.30 -0.88
N ASP A 36 -16.51 24.22 -0.46
CA ASP A 36 -17.78 24.32 0.27
C ASP A 36 -17.60 24.86 1.70
N GLN A 37 -16.39 24.80 2.25
CA GLN A 37 -16.05 25.41 3.55
C GLN A 37 -15.46 26.83 3.41
N GLY A 38 -15.53 27.45 2.22
CA GLY A 38 -15.11 28.84 2.00
C GLY A 38 -13.60 29.03 1.86
N PHE A 39 -12.88 27.97 1.45
CA PHE A 39 -11.46 28.04 1.13
C PHE A 39 -11.23 28.09 -0.38
N ARG A 40 -10.27 28.91 -0.80
CA ARG A 40 -9.69 28.91 -2.14
C ARG A 40 -8.55 27.92 -2.21
N ILE A 41 -8.59 27.03 -3.18
CA ILE A 41 -7.52 26.05 -3.43
C ILE A 41 -6.37 26.78 -4.14
N LEU A 42 -5.18 26.73 -3.55
CA LEU A 42 -3.96 27.29 -4.13
C LEU A 42 -3.23 26.23 -4.96
N ARG A 43 -3.23 24.99 -4.47
CA ARG A 43 -2.51 23.87 -5.07
C ARG A 43 -3.17 22.55 -4.70
N LEU A 44 -3.20 21.63 -5.65
CA LEU A 44 -3.62 20.25 -5.45
C LEU A 44 -2.71 19.35 -6.28
N ASP A 45 -1.79 18.67 -5.61
CA ASP A 45 -0.80 17.79 -6.24
C ASP A 45 -0.89 16.38 -5.65
N THR A 46 -0.20 15.44 -6.30
CA THR A 46 -0.01 14.09 -5.76
C THR A 46 1.42 13.90 -5.27
N THR A 47 1.61 13.00 -4.31
CA THR A 47 2.93 12.65 -3.78
C THR A 47 3.03 11.14 -3.53
N PHE A 48 4.23 10.67 -3.19
CA PHE A 48 4.55 9.28 -2.91
C PHE A 48 4.11 8.33 -4.04
N GLY A 49 4.51 8.66 -5.28
CA GLY A 49 4.13 7.90 -6.47
C GLY A 49 2.64 7.99 -6.83
N GLY A 50 1.94 9.02 -6.33
CA GLY A 50 0.51 9.24 -6.60
C GLY A 50 -0.43 8.72 -5.50
N GLN A 51 0.08 8.03 -4.49
CA GLN A 51 -0.71 7.41 -3.42
C GLN A 51 -1.40 8.41 -2.49
N PHE A 52 -0.92 9.66 -2.44
CA PHE A 52 -1.47 10.70 -1.58
C PHE A 52 -1.79 11.97 -2.36
N LEU A 53 -2.80 12.70 -1.89
CA LEU A 53 -3.16 14.05 -2.33
C LEU A 53 -2.65 15.08 -1.33
N CYS A 54 -2.02 16.14 -1.81
CA CYS A 54 -1.61 17.31 -1.04
C CYS A 54 -2.37 18.53 -1.54
N LEU A 55 -3.10 19.20 -0.64
CA LEU A 55 -3.88 20.39 -0.95
C LEU A 55 -3.42 21.55 -0.07
N ASP A 56 -3.04 22.66 -0.70
CA ASP A 56 -2.80 23.94 -0.04
C ASP A 56 -3.95 24.89 -0.34
N ALA A 57 -4.48 25.56 0.68
CA ALA A 57 -5.62 26.46 0.55
C ALA A 57 -5.50 27.70 1.44
N ALA A 58 -6.20 28.77 1.05
CA ALA A 58 -6.31 29.99 1.83
C ALA A 58 -7.79 30.31 2.15
N PRO A 59 -8.08 30.94 3.30
CA PRO A 59 -9.43 31.42 3.58
C PRO A 59 -9.89 32.43 2.52
N GLY A 60 -11.18 32.37 2.19
CA GLY A 60 -11.82 33.26 1.25
C GLY A 60 -12.35 32.50 0.03
N PRO A 61 -13.51 32.91 -0.49
CA PRO A 61 -14.04 32.30 -1.69
C PRO A 61 -13.10 32.53 -2.87
N ASP A 62 -13.16 31.65 -3.86
CA ASP A 62 -12.56 31.94 -5.16
C ASP A 62 -13.08 33.30 -5.65
N ALA A 63 -12.17 34.17 -6.08
CA ALA A 63 -12.51 35.53 -6.54
C ALA A 63 -13.37 35.54 -7.82
N ALA A 64 -13.58 34.37 -8.42
CA ALA A 64 -14.49 34.09 -9.53
C ALA A 64 -15.14 32.72 -9.28
N PRO A 65 -16.35 32.43 -9.81
CA PRO A 65 -16.83 31.05 -9.85
C PRO A 65 -15.81 30.23 -10.66
N ASP A 66 -15.00 29.44 -9.96
CA ASP A 66 -13.92 28.69 -10.59
C ASP A 66 -14.53 27.69 -11.58
N GLN A 67 -14.17 27.80 -12.87
CA GLN A 67 -14.53 26.81 -13.89
C GLN A 67 -13.94 25.42 -13.59
N ARG A 68 -13.03 25.33 -12.61
CA ARG A 68 -12.49 24.06 -12.08
C ARG A 68 -13.34 23.47 -10.95
N ARG A 69 -14.36 24.18 -10.47
CA ARG A 69 -15.33 23.62 -9.52
C ARG A 69 -15.99 22.44 -10.22
N PRO A 70 -15.73 21.20 -9.81
CA PRO A 70 -16.22 20.09 -10.58
C PRO A 70 -17.73 19.98 -10.31
N THR A 71 -18.50 20.41 -11.31
CA THR A 71 -19.96 20.54 -11.28
C THR A 71 -20.68 19.20 -11.33
N HIS A 72 -19.94 18.12 -11.59
CA HIS A 72 -20.54 16.81 -11.74
C HIS A 72 -20.80 16.16 -10.38
N PRO A 73 -21.96 15.49 -10.20
CA PRO A 73 -22.17 14.55 -9.09
C PRO A 73 -21.05 13.49 -9.09
N PRO A 74 -20.88 12.67 -8.03
CA PRO A 74 -20.02 11.48 -8.14
C PRO A 74 -20.44 10.76 -9.41
N SER A 75 -19.58 10.83 -10.43
CA SER A 75 -19.94 10.32 -11.74
C SER A 75 -20.21 8.83 -11.58
N SER A 76 -21.08 8.26 -12.40
CA SER A 76 -21.20 6.80 -12.54
C SER A 76 -19.81 6.14 -12.58
N ALA A 77 -18.80 6.81 -13.12
CA ALA A 77 -17.42 6.37 -13.16
C ALA A 77 -16.79 6.06 -11.78
N MET A 78 -17.05 6.84 -10.71
CA MET A 78 -16.51 6.56 -9.37
C MET A 78 -17.16 5.31 -8.76
N THR A 79 -18.49 5.20 -8.88
CA THR A 79 -19.22 4.00 -8.45
C THR A 79 -18.75 2.76 -9.22
N ASP A 80 -18.55 2.89 -10.54
CA ASP A 80 -18.06 1.81 -11.37
C ASP A 80 -16.59 1.46 -11.05
N ALA A 81 -15.76 2.46 -10.73
CA ALA A 81 -14.39 2.23 -10.26
C ALA A 81 -14.37 1.47 -8.94
N ALA A 82 -15.24 1.82 -7.98
CA ALA A 82 -15.38 1.08 -6.72
C ALA A 82 -15.84 -0.37 -6.94
N LYS A 83 -16.79 -0.61 -7.85
CA LYS A 83 -17.22 -1.97 -8.22
C LYS A 83 -16.09 -2.77 -8.85
N ARG A 84 -15.34 -2.17 -9.78
CA ARG A 84 -14.15 -2.78 -10.41
C ARG A 84 -13.08 -3.10 -9.37
N PHE A 85 -12.80 -2.17 -8.46
CA PHE A 85 -11.87 -2.38 -7.36
C PHE A 85 -12.26 -3.59 -6.52
N GLY A 86 -13.54 -3.73 -6.15
CA GLY A 86 -14.02 -4.90 -5.40
C GLY A 86 -13.87 -6.22 -6.17
N HIS A 87 -14.11 -6.22 -7.49
CA HIS A 87 -13.88 -7.39 -8.34
C HIS A 87 -12.38 -7.74 -8.43
N ASN A 88 -11.55 -6.76 -8.77
CA ASN A 88 -10.11 -6.92 -8.93
C ASN A 88 -9.45 -7.35 -7.60
N SER A 89 -9.90 -6.82 -6.47
CA SER A 89 -9.40 -7.19 -5.14
C SER A 89 -9.62 -8.67 -4.84
N ARG A 90 -10.78 -9.23 -5.22
CA ARG A 90 -11.04 -10.68 -5.05
C ARG A 90 -10.13 -11.52 -5.95
N ALA A 91 -9.93 -11.09 -7.19
CA ALA A 91 -9.02 -11.77 -8.12
C ALA A 91 -7.56 -11.72 -7.61
N LEU A 92 -7.10 -10.55 -7.16
CA LEU A 92 -5.78 -10.34 -6.59
C LEU A 92 -5.54 -11.22 -5.35
N LEU A 93 -6.51 -11.30 -4.45
CA LEU A 93 -6.43 -12.19 -3.28
C LEU A 93 -6.36 -13.67 -3.68
N ALA A 94 -7.14 -14.09 -4.69
CA ALA A 94 -7.10 -15.47 -5.18
C ALA A 94 -5.74 -15.80 -5.82
N GLU A 95 -5.20 -14.89 -6.62
CA GLU A 95 -3.87 -15.00 -7.23
C GLU A 95 -2.78 -15.15 -6.16
N TRP A 96 -2.77 -14.28 -5.16
CA TRP A 96 -1.77 -14.34 -4.10
C TRP A 96 -1.90 -15.57 -3.20
N ARG A 97 -3.12 -16.07 -2.94
CA ARG A 97 -3.30 -17.37 -2.27
C ARG A 97 -2.65 -18.50 -3.06
N GLY A 98 -2.89 -18.55 -4.38
CA GLY A 98 -2.25 -19.54 -5.25
C GLY A 98 -0.73 -19.48 -5.19
N ARG A 99 -0.16 -18.27 -5.28
CA ARG A 99 1.29 -18.05 -5.15
C ARG A 99 1.86 -18.51 -3.81
N LEU A 100 1.19 -18.20 -2.69
CA LEU A 100 1.64 -18.65 -1.37
C LEU A 100 1.52 -20.18 -1.20
N ASP A 101 0.49 -20.78 -1.77
CA ASP A 101 0.34 -22.25 -1.79
C ASP A 101 1.45 -22.92 -2.60
N GLU A 102 1.88 -22.32 -3.72
CA GLU A 102 3.01 -22.79 -4.52
C GLU A 102 4.32 -22.77 -3.73
N ILE A 103 4.61 -21.66 -3.04
CA ILE A 103 5.78 -21.56 -2.15
C ILE A 103 5.76 -22.68 -1.12
N LYS A 104 4.61 -22.88 -0.45
CA LYS A 104 4.43 -23.90 0.58
C LYS A 104 4.64 -25.31 0.03
N LYS A 105 4.03 -25.64 -1.10
CA LYS A 105 4.14 -26.97 -1.74
C LYS A 105 5.55 -27.26 -2.24
N ALA A 106 6.26 -26.24 -2.73
CA ALA A 106 7.64 -26.36 -3.16
C ALA A 106 8.64 -26.41 -1.98
N GLY A 107 8.19 -26.18 -0.74
CA GLY A 107 9.05 -26.13 0.44
C GLY A 107 10.04 -24.95 0.42
N ARG A 108 9.74 -23.90 -0.37
CA ARG A 108 10.59 -22.71 -0.49
C ARG A 108 10.44 -21.83 0.75
N ARG A 109 11.55 -21.25 1.20
CA ARG A 109 11.57 -20.26 2.27
C ARG A 109 11.25 -18.89 1.69
N ALA A 110 10.26 -18.22 2.25
CA ALA A 110 9.88 -16.88 1.81
C ALA A 110 9.70 -15.94 3.01
N VAL A 111 10.09 -14.69 2.80
CA VAL A 111 9.89 -13.61 3.78
C VAL A 111 9.12 -12.46 3.14
N VAL A 112 8.37 -11.74 3.97
CA VAL A 112 7.82 -10.44 3.59
C VAL A 112 8.79 -9.34 4.01
N TRP A 113 9.08 -8.38 3.12
CA TRP A 113 9.87 -7.21 3.46
C TRP A 113 8.97 -5.99 3.65
N GLY A 114 8.92 -5.50 4.88
CA GLY A 114 8.14 -4.35 5.34
C GLY A 114 7.05 -4.75 6.32
N ALA A 115 7.28 -4.56 7.62
CA ALA A 115 6.27 -4.71 8.67
C ALA A 115 5.42 -3.44 8.85
N GLY A 116 5.22 -2.68 7.76
CA GLY A 116 4.30 -1.54 7.71
C GLY A 116 2.86 -1.96 7.46
N SER A 117 1.96 -0.98 7.32
CA SER A 117 0.54 -1.21 7.09
C SER A 117 0.26 -2.21 5.96
N LYS A 118 0.89 -2.04 4.79
CA LYS A 118 0.72 -2.95 3.64
C LYS A 118 1.07 -4.41 3.97
N GLY A 119 2.20 -4.64 4.63
CA GLY A 119 2.63 -6.00 5.03
C GLY A 119 1.71 -6.62 6.08
N VAL A 120 1.26 -5.83 7.05
CA VAL A 120 0.27 -6.26 8.05
C VAL A 120 -1.05 -6.64 7.36
N THR A 121 -1.57 -5.80 6.45
CA THR A 121 -2.80 -6.06 5.68
C THR A 121 -2.67 -7.31 4.82
N PHE A 122 -1.57 -7.44 4.08
CA PHE A 122 -1.31 -8.60 3.22
C PHE A 122 -1.36 -9.90 4.04
N LEU A 123 -0.62 -9.97 5.15
CA LEU A 123 -0.55 -11.16 5.98
C LEU A 123 -1.90 -11.48 6.64
N ASN A 124 -2.63 -10.48 7.14
CA ASN A 124 -3.95 -10.71 7.75
C ASN A 124 -4.99 -11.23 6.75
N LEU A 125 -4.92 -10.83 5.48
CA LEU A 125 -5.86 -11.28 4.44
C LEU A 125 -5.50 -12.66 3.87
N LEU A 126 -4.24 -13.10 3.98
CA LEU A 126 -3.71 -14.23 3.21
C LEU A 126 -2.98 -15.30 4.02
N SER A 127 -2.41 -15.01 5.19
CA SER A 127 -1.30 -15.80 5.75
C SER A 127 -1.47 -16.20 7.22
N ARG A 128 -2.68 -16.58 7.64
CA ARG A 128 -2.85 -17.21 8.96
C ARG A 128 -2.16 -18.57 9.07
N ASP A 129 -2.14 -19.33 7.98
CA ASP A 129 -1.48 -20.66 7.87
C ASP A 129 -0.53 -20.75 6.65
N GLY A 130 -0.05 -19.58 6.20
CA GLY A 130 0.79 -19.42 5.01
C GLY A 130 2.27 -19.81 5.25
N PRO A 131 3.10 -19.85 4.19
CA PRO A 131 4.52 -20.23 4.28
C PRO A 131 5.44 -19.16 4.89
N ILE A 132 4.89 -18.00 5.27
CA ILE A 132 5.68 -16.87 5.75
C ILE A 132 5.79 -16.93 7.27
N GLU A 133 7.00 -17.17 7.76
CA GLU A 133 7.33 -17.20 9.19
C GLU A 133 7.87 -15.85 9.69
N PHE A 134 8.62 -15.16 8.83
CA PHE A 134 9.36 -13.95 9.18
C PHE A 134 9.00 -12.75 8.30
N VAL A 135 9.02 -11.58 8.91
CA VAL A 135 8.91 -10.28 8.24
C VAL A 135 10.16 -9.47 8.49
N VAL A 136 10.81 -9.01 7.42
CA VAL A 136 12.00 -8.15 7.50
C VAL A 136 11.55 -6.70 7.64
N ASP A 137 12.10 -5.97 8.61
CA ASP A 137 11.91 -4.52 8.71
C ASP A 137 13.19 -3.85 9.20
N ILE A 138 13.60 -2.77 8.53
CA ILE A 138 14.81 -2.02 8.86
C ILE A 138 14.66 -1.22 10.17
N ASN A 139 13.43 -0.95 10.62
CA ASN A 139 13.18 -0.19 11.84
C ASN A 139 13.51 -1.02 13.10
N PRO A 140 14.55 -0.65 13.87
CA PRO A 140 14.96 -1.41 15.04
C PRO A 140 13.87 -1.53 16.12
N ARG A 141 12.94 -0.57 16.17
CA ARG A 141 11.85 -0.56 17.17
C ARG A 141 10.83 -1.68 16.94
N LYS A 142 10.75 -2.23 15.74
CA LYS A 142 9.82 -3.32 15.41
C LYS A 142 10.46 -4.71 15.53
N GLN A 143 11.79 -4.78 15.49
CA GLN A 143 12.52 -6.04 15.48
C GLN A 143 12.34 -6.79 16.81
N GLY A 144 12.16 -8.10 16.74
CA GLY A 144 11.81 -8.96 17.87
C GLY A 144 10.33 -8.90 18.29
N MET A 145 9.53 -8.00 17.70
CA MET A 145 8.07 -8.00 17.86
C MET A 145 7.42 -8.95 16.84
N ALA A 146 6.09 -9.04 16.88
CA ALA A 146 5.31 -9.86 15.96
C ALA A 146 4.29 -9.03 15.18
N ILE A 147 3.93 -9.50 13.98
CA ILE A 147 2.84 -8.92 13.19
C ILE A 147 1.53 -9.06 13.96
N ALA A 148 0.82 -7.94 14.11
CA ALA A 148 -0.49 -7.93 14.73
C ALA A 148 -1.49 -8.79 13.93
N GLY A 149 -2.21 -9.66 14.62
CA GLY A 149 -3.22 -10.56 14.05
C GLY A 149 -2.68 -11.93 13.64
N THR A 150 -1.57 -11.99 12.90
CA THR A 150 -1.05 -13.25 12.33
C THR A 150 0.23 -13.78 12.96
N GLY A 151 0.95 -12.96 13.74
CA GLY A 151 1.99 -13.44 14.65
C GLY A 151 3.38 -13.72 14.05
N GLN A 152 3.63 -13.44 12.77
CA GLN A 152 4.96 -13.59 12.18
C GLN A 152 5.99 -12.72 12.91
N THR A 153 7.19 -13.24 13.12
CA THR A 153 8.24 -12.51 13.86
C THR A 153 8.89 -11.47 12.95
N ILE A 154 9.06 -10.26 13.46
CA ILE A 154 9.73 -9.17 12.75
C ILE A 154 11.24 -9.24 13.03
N ILE A 155 12.03 -9.37 11.98
CA ILE A 155 13.49 -9.62 12.05
C ILE A 155 14.28 -8.48 11.39
N PRO A 156 15.54 -8.25 11.82
CA PRO A 156 16.45 -7.36 11.11
C PRO A 156 16.91 -7.98 9.77
N PRO A 157 17.29 -7.17 8.76
CA PRO A 157 17.80 -7.67 7.49
C PRO A 157 18.97 -8.65 7.61
N VAL A 158 19.89 -8.41 8.54
CA VAL A 158 21.09 -9.26 8.75
C VAL A 158 20.74 -10.73 9.05
N PHE A 159 19.57 -11.00 9.62
CA PHE A 159 19.11 -12.38 9.88
C PHE A 159 18.96 -13.20 8.59
N LEU A 160 18.79 -12.55 7.43
CA LEU A 160 18.67 -13.22 6.15
C LEU A 160 19.95 -13.96 5.73
N VAL A 161 21.12 -13.58 6.25
CA VAL A 161 22.40 -14.25 5.96
C VAL A 161 22.36 -15.71 6.42
N ASP A 162 21.73 -15.96 7.57
CA ASP A 162 21.57 -17.30 8.15
C ASP A 162 20.30 -17.99 7.62
N TYR A 163 19.18 -17.25 7.51
CA TYR A 163 17.91 -17.82 7.08
C TYR A 163 17.90 -18.22 5.61
N ARG A 164 18.58 -17.44 4.75
CA ARG A 164 18.69 -17.57 3.29
C ARG A 164 17.34 -17.86 2.62
N PRO A 165 16.45 -16.86 2.51
CA PRO A 165 15.17 -17.05 1.84
C PRO A 165 15.37 -17.31 0.35
N ASP A 166 14.51 -18.13 -0.24
CA ASP A 166 14.43 -18.30 -1.69
C ASP A 166 13.68 -17.15 -2.36
N ILE A 167 12.76 -16.51 -1.61
CA ILE A 167 11.88 -15.45 -2.12
C ILE A 167 11.76 -14.32 -1.09
N ILE A 168 11.85 -13.07 -1.57
CA ILE A 168 11.52 -11.86 -0.80
C ILE A 168 10.30 -11.19 -1.44
N LEU A 169 9.20 -11.13 -0.68
CA LEU A 169 7.99 -10.41 -1.06
C LEU A 169 8.12 -8.95 -0.63
N VAL A 170 8.34 -8.05 -1.58
CA VAL A 170 8.53 -6.61 -1.36
C VAL A 170 7.17 -5.90 -1.36
N MET A 171 6.78 -5.36 -0.20
CA MET A 171 5.47 -4.71 -0.02
C MET A 171 5.34 -3.32 -0.63
N ASN A 172 6.46 -2.68 -0.99
CA ASN A 172 6.44 -1.34 -1.58
C ASN A 172 7.55 -1.18 -2.61
N ARG A 173 7.14 -1.07 -3.88
CA ARG A 173 8.04 -0.92 -5.03
C ARG A 173 8.91 0.35 -4.97
N ASN A 174 8.51 1.37 -4.21
CA ASN A 174 9.33 2.58 -4.04
C ASN A 174 10.70 2.28 -3.39
N TYR A 175 10.82 1.17 -2.68
CA TYR A 175 12.06 0.74 -2.02
C TYR A 175 12.71 -0.46 -2.72
N ALA A 176 12.27 -0.82 -3.93
CA ALA A 176 12.74 -2.04 -4.61
C ALA A 176 14.25 -2.05 -4.82
N GLU A 177 14.82 -0.93 -5.31
CA GLU A 177 16.26 -0.80 -5.57
C GLU A 177 17.06 -0.86 -4.26
N GLU A 178 16.67 -0.08 -3.25
CA GLU A 178 17.32 -0.07 -1.93
C GLU A 178 17.31 -1.46 -1.27
N ILE A 179 16.18 -2.17 -1.34
CA ILE A 179 16.06 -3.53 -0.80
C ILE A 179 16.95 -4.50 -1.57
N ALA A 180 16.94 -4.45 -2.90
CA ALA A 180 17.76 -5.32 -3.73
C ALA A 180 19.26 -5.11 -3.50
N ASP A 181 19.69 -3.86 -3.36
CA ASP A 181 21.09 -3.53 -3.08
C ASP A 181 21.51 -4.03 -1.69
N MET A 182 20.71 -3.82 -0.65
CA MET A 182 20.99 -4.32 0.70
C MET A 182 21.09 -5.85 0.74
N VAL A 183 20.21 -6.55 0.01
CA VAL A 183 20.24 -8.02 -0.08
C VAL A 183 21.48 -8.51 -0.81
N ARG A 184 21.88 -7.83 -1.89
CA ARG A 184 23.10 -8.14 -2.65
C ARG A 184 24.36 -7.91 -1.82
N GLU A 185 24.41 -6.83 -1.04
CA GLU A 185 25.52 -6.55 -0.11
C GLU A 185 25.67 -7.63 0.97
N MET A 186 24.58 -8.30 1.36
CA MET A 186 24.60 -9.46 2.25
C MET A 186 25.02 -10.77 1.54
N GLY A 187 25.30 -10.74 0.23
CA GLY A 187 25.71 -11.90 -0.56
C GLY A 187 24.58 -12.89 -0.83
N LEU A 188 23.34 -12.40 -0.89
CA LEU A 188 22.13 -13.21 -1.11
C LEU A 188 21.56 -12.94 -2.51
N GLU A 189 21.02 -13.98 -3.14
CA GLU A 189 20.42 -13.92 -4.49
C GLU A 189 18.99 -14.54 -4.49
N PRO A 190 18.04 -14.00 -3.71
CA PRO A 190 16.65 -14.49 -3.70
C PRO A 190 15.86 -13.99 -4.91
N GLU A 191 14.74 -14.64 -5.21
CA GLU A 191 13.74 -14.07 -6.12
C GLU A 191 12.98 -12.92 -5.45
N PHE A 192 12.86 -11.79 -6.13
CA PHE A 192 12.05 -10.66 -5.67
C PHE A 192 10.65 -10.71 -6.26
N TRP A 193 9.64 -10.83 -5.40
CA TRP A 193 8.25 -10.76 -5.78
C TRP A 193 7.66 -9.46 -5.26
N PHE A 194 7.02 -8.69 -6.14
CA PHE A 194 6.48 -7.39 -5.78
C PHE A 194 4.97 -7.47 -5.57
N VAL A 195 4.54 -6.98 -4.42
CA VAL A 195 3.15 -6.99 -3.95
C VAL A 195 2.46 -5.65 -4.19
#